data_AF-A0A8X6FZ91-F1
#
_entry.id   AF-A0A8X6FZ91-F1
#
_cell.length_a   1.000
_cell.length_b   1.000
_cell.length_c   1.000
_cell.angle_alpha   90.00
_cell.angle_beta   90.00
_cell.angle_gamma   90.00
#
_symmetry.space_group_name_H-M   'P 1'
#
loop_
_entity.id
_entity.type
_entity.pdbx_description
1 polymer ?
#
loop_
_entity_poly.entity_id
_entity_poly.type
_entity_poly.pdbx_seq_one_letter_code
_entity_poly.pdbx_strand_id
1 'polypeptide(L)'
;MNKTVCDMTGHTPAFLKFCTELRIVDDVGEDFKAFVKNNFVSGVILYLKLVATITKDIGERLEMKKNQRKQQYDKRRQREFYFPVWFGLHPISHANNIQNKMTSNAKS
;
A
#
# COMPACT_ATOMS: atom_id res chain seq x y z
N MET A 1 7.99 46.21 -47.05
CA MET A 1 8.45 45.93 -45.67
C MET A 1 9.23 47.15 -45.19
N ASN A 2 8.80 47.77 -44.10
CA ASN A 2 9.23 49.10 -43.70
C ASN A 2 10.58 48.99 -42.99
N LYS A 3 11.67 49.22 -43.72
CA LYS A 3 13.06 49.09 -43.22
C LYS A 3 13.62 50.39 -42.65
N THR A 4 12.91 51.49 -42.78
CA THR A 4 13.32 52.79 -42.25
C THR A 4 13.32 52.75 -40.74
N VAL A 5 14.43 53.13 -40.15
CA VAL A 5 14.58 53.31 -38.71
C VAL A 5 13.77 54.54 -38.31
N CYS A 6 13.02 54.44 -37.22
CA CYS A 6 12.28 55.59 -36.68
C CYS A 6 13.24 56.45 -35.85
N ASP A 7 13.37 57.74 -36.18
CA ASP A 7 14.29 58.68 -35.52
C ASP A 7 14.03 58.80 -34.01
N MET A 8 12.77 58.67 -33.58
CA MET A 8 12.40 58.76 -32.16
C MET A 8 12.85 57.53 -31.35
N THR A 9 12.80 56.35 -31.96
CA THR A 9 13.04 55.08 -31.26
C THR A 9 14.37 54.42 -31.61
N GLY A 10 15.07 54.88 -32.66
CA GLY A 10 16.31 54.29 -33.15
C GLY A 10 16.17 52.88 -33.71
N HIS A 11 14.95 52.36 -33.85
CA HIS A 11 14.68 50.98 -34.27
C HIS A 11 13.67 50.92 -35.42
N THR A 12 13.65 49.77 -36.11
CA THR A 12 12.66 49.53 -37.18
C THR A 12 11.30 49.17 -36.58
N PRO A 13 10.18 49.55 -37.24
CA PRO A 13 8.85 49.19 -36.78
C PRO A 13 8.64 47.67 -36.61
N ALA A 14 9.27 46.88 -37.48
CA ALA A 14 9.22 45.42 -37.41
C ALA A 14 9.89 44.88 -36.13
N PHE A 15 11.02 45.46 -35.72
CA PHE A 15 11.70 45.08 -34.48
C PHE A 15 10.86 45.41 -33.25
N LEU A 16 10.25 46.60 -33.20
CA LEU A 16 9.38 46.99 -32.09
C LEU A 16 8.13 46.11 -31.99
N LYS A 17 7.56 45.73 -33.14
CA LYS A 17 6.43 44.80 -33.19
C LYS A 17 6.82 43.42 -32.67
N PHE A 18 7.97 42.91 -33.09
CA PHE A 18 8.53 41.65 -32.59
C PHE A 18 8.73 41.66 -31.07
N CYS A 19 9.33 42.72 -30.51
CA CYS A 19 9.49 42.85 -29.06
C CYS A 19 8.14 42.91 -28.32
N THR A 20 7.12 43.51 -28.93
CA THR A 20 5.77 43.57 -28.35
C THR A 20 5.13 42.18 -28.34
N GLU A 21 5.26 41.43 -29.42
CA GLU A 21 4.77 40.05 -29.53
C GLU A 21 5.48 39.11 -28.55
N LEU A 22 6.80 39.26 -28.37
CA LEU A 22 7.54 38.51 -27.35
C LEU A 22 6.99 38.77 -25.95
N ARG A 23 6.70 40.03 -25.61
CA ARG A 23 6.15 40.40 -24.29
C ARG A 23 4.78 39.75 -24.04
N ILE A 24 3.94 39.65 -25.06
CA ILE A 24 2.64 38.95 -24.96
C ILE A 24 2.83 37.46 -24.68
N VAL A 25 3.83 36.82 -25.29
CA VAL A 25 4.13 35.40 -25.03
C VAL A 25 4.61 35.20 -23.59
N ASP A 26 5.46 36.09 -23.09
CA ASP A 26 5.92 36.06 -21.71
C ASP A 26 4.75 36.25 -20.73
N ASP A 27 3.88 37.23 -20.98
CA ASP A 27 2.68 37.51 -20.16
C ASP A 27 1.72 36.30 -20.14
N VAL A 28 1.46 35.67 -21.29
CA VAL A 28 0.65 34.44 -21.39
C VAL A 28 1.29 33.28 -20.61
N GLY A 29 2.61 33.18 -20.63
CA GLY A 29 3.36 32.19 -19.86
C GLY A 29 3.21 32.39 -18.36
N GLU A 30 3.32 33.64 -17.89
CA GLU A 30 3.14 34.02 -16.48
C GLU A 30 1.70 33.73 -16.00
N ASP A 31 0.70 34.12 -16.79
CA ASP A 31 -0.73 33.90 -16.49
C ASP A 31 -1.07 32.40 -16.44
N PHE A 32 -0.58 31.62 -17.41
CA PHE A 32 -0.78 30.18 -17.43
C PHE A 32 -0.13 29.50 -16.23
N LYS A 33 1.09 29.93 -15.86
CA LYS A 33 1.79 29.43 -14.67
C LYS A 33 1.02 29.74 -13.39
N ALA A 34 0.45 30.94 -13.27
CA ALA A 34 -0.40 31.31 -12.14
C ALA A 34 -1.69 30.48 -12.09
N PHE A 35 -2.35 30.28 -13.24
CA PHE A 35 -3.55 29.45 -13.37
C PHE A 35 -3.29 28.00 -12.94
N VAL A 36 -2.20 27.40 -13.42
CA VAL A 36 -1.81 26.03 -13.07
C VAL A 36 -1.49 25.92 -11.58
N LYS A 37 -0.72 26.86 -11.04
CA LYS A 37 -0.34 26.87 -9.62
C LYS A 37 -1.55 26.99 -8.70
N ASN A 38 -2.53 27.81 -9.06
CA ASN A 38 -3.70 28.06 -8.20
C ASN A 38 -4.74 26.93 -8.28
N ASN A 39 -5.00 26.39 -9.47
CA ASN A 39 -6.10 25.44 -9.68
C ASN A 39 -5.66 23.97 -9.57
N PHE A 40 -4.51 23.61 -10.13
CA PHE A 40 -4.10 22.21 -10.21
C PHE A 40 -3.33 21.77 -8.98
N VAL A 41 -2.43 22.60 -8.45
CA VAL A 41 -1.59 22.20 -7.30
C VAL A 41 -2.45 22.00 -6.05
N SER A 42 -3.39 22.90 -5.78
CA SER A 42 -4.29 22.82 -4.62
C SER A 42 -5.20 21.59 -4.68
N GLY A 43 -5.82 21.33 -5.84
CA GLY A 43 -6.68 20.17 -6.06
C GLY A 43 -5.90 18.86 -6.01
N VAL A 44 -4.79 18.76 -6.73
CA VAL A 44 -3.99 17.52 -6.81
C VAL A 44 -3.41 17.14 -5.45
N ILE A 45 -2.95 18.10 -4.65
CA ILE A 45 -2.44 17.82 -3.30
C ILE A 45 -3.52 17.19 -2.41
N LEU A 46 -4.77 17.67 -2.48
CA LEU A 46 -5.87 17.12 -1.69
C LEU A 46 -6.16 15.66 -2.09
N TYR A 47 -6.22 15.37 -3.39
CA TYR A 47 -6.42 14.00 -3.88
C TYR A 47 -5.27 13.08 -3.49
N LEU A 48 -4.02 13.53 -3.60
CA LEU A 48 -2.86 12.73 -3.19
C LEU A 48 -2.87 12.42 -1.69
N LYS A 49 -3.27 13.39 -0.85
CA LYS A 49 -3.45 13.17 0.59
C LYS A 49 -4.53 12.12 0.86
N LEU A 50 -5.66 12.18 0.14
CA LEU A 50 -6.74 11.21 0.28
C LEU A 50 -6.29 9.79 -0.11
N VAL A 51 -5.55 9.66 -1.21
CA VAL A 51 -5.00 8.36 -1.64
C VAL A 51 -4.02 7.82 -0.60
N ALA A 52 -3.16 8.67 -0.03
CA ALA A 52 -2.21 8.27 1.00
C ALA A 52 -2.92 7.77 2.27
N THR A 53 -3.98 8.46 2.72
CA THR A 53 -4.74 8.03 3.91
C THR A 53 -5.49 6.73 3.68
N ILE A 54 -6.15 6.58 2.52
CA ILE A 54 -6.83 5.34 2.15
C ILE A 54 -5.84 4.17 2.08
N THR A 55 -4.68 4.37 1.45
CA THR A 55 -3.65 3.32 1.33
C THR A 55 -3.13 2.88 2.70
N LYS A 56 -2.92 3.84 3.62
CA LYS A 56 -2.51 3.54 4.99
C LYS A 56 -3.56 2.71 5.74
N ASP A 57 -4.82 3.12 5.69
CA ASP A 57 -5.93 2.40 6.33
C ASP A 57 -6.09 0.97 5.77
N ILE A 58 -6.00 0.81 4.45
CA ILE A 58 -6.00 -0.53 3.82
C ILE A 58 -4.83 -1.37 4.35
N GLY A 59 -3.62 -0.81 4.41
CA GLY A 59 -2.44 -1.48 4.95
C GLY A 59 -2.63 -1.94 6.40
N GLU A 60 -3.15 -1.07 7.27
CA GLU A 60 -3.43 -1.38 8.67
C GLU A 60 -4.46 -2.51 8.81
N ARG A 61 -5.55 -2.45 8.04
CA ARG A 61 -6.58 -3.51 8.04
C ARG A 61 -6.03 -4.86 7.56
N LEU A 62 -5.19 -4.85 6.53
CA LEU A 62 -4.54 -6.07 6.04
C LEU A 62 -3.62 -6.68 7.09
N GLU A 63 -2.82 -5.85 7.78
CA GLU A 63 -1.92 -6.30 8.83
C GLU A 63 -2.71 -6.83 10.04
N MET A 64 -3.78 -6.16 10.44
CA MET A 64 -4.70 -6.67 11.48
C MET A 64 -5.26 -8.04 11.11
N LYS A 65 -5.75 -8.22 9.88
CA LYS A 65 -6.31 -9.49 9.41
C LYS A 65 -5.26 -10.60 9.31
N LYS A 66 -4.02 -10.25 8.98
CA LYS A 66 -2.88 -11.17 9.01
C LYS A 66 -2.53 -11.59 10.44
N ASN A 67 -2.47 -10.63 11.37
CA ASN A 67 -2.16 -10.87 12.77
C ASN A 67 -3.25 -11.73 13.44
N GLN A 68 -4.54 -11.47 13.16
CA GLN A 68 -5.64 -12.30 13.65
C GLN A 68 -5.51 -13.77 13.22
N ARG A 69 -5.19 -14.03 11.94
CA ARG A 69 -4.97 -15.39 11.44
C ARG A 69 -3.79 -16.06 12.12
N LYS A 70 -2.69 -15.33 12.32
CA LYS A 70 -1.51 -15.83 13.05
C LYS A 70 -1.86 -16.22 14.48
N GLN A 71 -2.54 -15.33 15.22
CA GLN A 71 -2.96 -15.62 16.60
C GLN A 71 -3.89 -16.83 16.70
N GLN A 72 -4.82 -17.01 15.75
CA GLN A 72 -5.69 -18.18 15.73
C GLN A 72 -4.90 -19.47 15.52
N TYR A 73 -3.91 -19.45 14.63
CA TYR A 73 -3.05 -20.59 14.37
C TYR A 73 -2.14 -20.91 15.56
N ASP A 74 -1.54 -19.90 16.19
CA ASP A 74 -0.70 -20.05 17.38
C ASP A 74 -1.50 -20.63 18.56
N LYS A 75 -2.75 -20.18 18.76
CA LYS A 75 -3.67 -20.76 19.75
C LYS A 75 -3.98 -22.24 19.49
N ARG A 76 -4.10 -22.66 18.23
CA ARG A 76 -4.31 -24.08 17.87
C ARG A 76 -3.06 -24.91 18.18
N ARG A 77 -1.87 -24.42 17.82
CA ARG A 77 -0.59 -25.07 18.13
C ARG A 77 -0.34 -25.21 19.64
N GLN A 78 -0.68 -24.20 20.43
CA GLN A 78 -0.56 -24.30 21.88
C GLN A 78 -1.45 -25.41 22.45
N ARG A 79 -2.71 -25.53 21.99
CA ARG A 79 -3.60 -26.62 22.43
C ARG A 79 -3.08 -28.02 22.06
N GLU A 80 -2.44 -28.15 20.89
CA GLU A 80 -1.84 -29.42 20.45
C GLU A 80 -0.61 -29.81 21.30
N PHE A 81 0.11 -28.85 21.89
CA PHE A 81 1.27 -29.10 22.76
C PHE A 81 0.90 -29.46 24.22
N TYR A 82 -0.34 -29.22 24.65
CA TYR A 82 -0.84 -29.58 25.99
C TYR A 82 -1.52 -30.96 26.03
N PHE A 83 -1.35 -31.81 25.01
CA PHE A 83 -1.57 -33.24 25.22
C PHE A 83 -0.41 -33.77 26.06
N PRO A 84 -0.64 -34.28 27.29
CA PRO A 84 0.47 -34.80 28.07
C PRO A 84 1.02 -36.02 27.34
N VAL A 85 2.28 -35.90 26.92
CA VAL A 85 3.11 -36.91 26.23
C VAL A 85 3.16 -38.26 26.99
N TRP A 86 2.64 -38.32 28.21
CA TRP A 86 2.54 -39.51 29.03
C TRP A 86 1.42 -40.48 28.64
N PHE A 87 0.39 -40.06 27.90
CA PHE A 87 -0.67 -40.99 27.45
C PHE A 87 -0.18 -42.01 26.40
N GLY A 88 1.00 -41.80 25.80
CA GLY A 88 1.61 -42.71 24.83
C GLY A 88 2.75 -43.59 25.38
N LEU A 89 3.10 -43.46 26.66
CA LEU A 89 4.26 -44.14 27.27
C LEU A 89 3.86 -45.15 28.36
N HIS A 90 2.68 -45.76 28.24
CA HIS A 90 2.41 -46.99 28.99
C HIS A 90 3.01 -48.17 28.22
N PRO A 91 4.02 -48.88 28.77
CA PRO A 91 4.44 -50.14 28.18
C PRO A 91 3.24 -51.09 28.16
N ILE A 92 2.95 -51.64 26.99
CA ILE A 92 1.91 -52.65 26.76
C ILE A 92 2.38 -53.95 27.43
N SER A 93 2.36 -54.02 28.75
CA SER A 93 2.72 -55.23 29.51
C SER A 93 1.50 -55.94 30.09
N HIS A 94 0.29 -55.34 30.00
CA HIS A 94 -0.93 -55.96 30.53
C HIS A 94 -1.90 -56.56 29.48
N ALA A 95 -1.63 -56.40 28.17
CA ALA A 95 -2.48 -56.96 27.12
C ALA A 95 -2.47 -58.51 27.08
N ASN A 96 -1.36 -59.14 27.48
CA ASN A 96 -1.21 -60.60 27.39
C ASN A 96 -1.88 -61.38 28.54
N ASN A 97 -2.28 -60.71 29.64
CA ASN A 97 -2.93 -61.40 30.77
C ASN A 97 -4.44 -61.60 30.52
N ILE A 98 -5.08 -60.67 29.80
CA ILE A 98 -6.53 -60.73 29.53
C ILE A 98 -6.86 -61.84 28.51
N GLN A 99 -6.01 -62.02 27.50
CA GLN A 99 -6.17 -63.09 26.50
C GLN A 99 -6.02 -64.50 27.12
N ASN A 100 -5.08 -64.68 28.05
CA ASN A 100 -4.89 -65.98 28.73
C ASN A 100 -6.03 -66.32 29.70
N LYS A 101 -6.67 -65.32 30.31
CA LYS A 101 -7.81 -65.54 31.21
C LYS A 101 -9.12 -65.86 30.47
N MET A 102 -9.26 -65.39 29.22
CA MET A 102 -10.41 -65.72 28.37
C MET A 102 -10.27 -67.10 27.70
N THR A 103 -9.05 -67.56 27.41
CA THR A 103 -8.82 -68.89 26.81
C THR A 103 -8.78 -70.03 27.82
N SER A 104 -8.50 -69.75 29.11
CA SER A 104 -8.58 -70.77 30.17
C SER A 104 -10.02 -71.07 30.62
N ASN A 105 -10.95 -70.11 30.51
CA ASN A 105 -12.35 -70.27 30.93
C ASN A 105 -13.26 -70.83 29.84
N ALA A 106 -12.73 -71.13 28.65
CA ALA A 106 -13.46 -71.74 27.54
C ALA A 106 -13.12 -73.23 27.33
N LYS A 107 -12.32 -73.84 28.23
CA LYS A 107 -11.85 -75.24 28.09
C LYS A 107 -11.92 -76.10 29.36
N SER A 108 -12.58 -75.67 30.44
CA SER A 108 -12.90 -76.56 31.56
C SER A 108 -14.13 -76.10 32.33
#